data_AF-D4GL71-F1
#
_entry.id   AF-D4GL71-F1
#
_cell.length_a   1.000
_cell.length_b   1.000
_cell.length_c   1.000
_cell.angle_alpha   90.00
_cell.angle_beta   90.00
_cell.angle_gamma   90.00
#
_symmetry.space_group_name_H-M   'P 1'
#
loop_
_entity.id
_entity.type
_entity.pdbx_description
1 polymer ?
#
loop_
_entity_poly.entity_id
_entity_poly.type
_entity_poly.pdbx_seq_one_letter_code
_entity_poly.pdbx_strand_id
1 'polypeptide(L)'
;MAWVTANLNCQVRKRLIMLRCTGIMAATMLLLAGCSHHPEASEAQCASGLPQAQCQDVNRYIREVNASVMRNFHNAKNYVGQRCLVTAQRRPDGRYNVMRTEGNESLCLKAWQSVSSARDMPLPPPHAPQQLVFAFAPVR
;
A
#
# COMPACT_ATOMS: atom_id res chain seq x y z
N MET A 1 11.43 27.01 -3.44
CA MET A 1 10.30 27.90 -3.80
C MET A 1 9.25 27.05 -4.49
N ALA A 2 8.02 27.06 -3.94
CA ALA A 2 6.69 26.66 -4.46
C ALA A 2 6.62 25.57 -5.56
N TRP A 3 5.72 24.57 -5.51
CA TRP A 3 4.28 24.72 -5.30
C TRP A 3 3.67 23.52 -4.58
N VAL A 4 2.93 23.81 -3.51
CA VAL A 4 1.94 22.94 -2.89
C VAL A 4 0.59 23.31 -3.50
N THR A 5 -0.12 22.35 -4.08
CA THR A 5 -1.57 22.44 -4.28
C THR A 5 -2.22 21.19 -3.73
N ALA A 6 -2.44 21.18 -2.41
CA ALA A 6 -3.46 20.36 -1.80
C ALA A 6 -4.81 21.00 -2.13
N ASN A 7 -5.68 20.31 -2.86
CA ASN A 7 -7.06 20.72 -3.02
C ASN A 7 -7.98 19.66 -2.40
N LEU A 8 -8.22 19.82 -1.11
CA LEU A 8 -9.37 19.25 -0.42
C LEU A 8 -10.59 20.10 -0.77
N ASN A 9 -11.51 19.59 -1.58
CA ASN A 9 -12.93 19.85 -1.33
C ASN A 9 -13.84 18.88 -2.11
N CYS A 10 -14.06 17.72 -1.50
CA CYS A 10 -15.23 16.88 -1.77
C CYS A 10 -16.44 17.56 -1.11
N GLN A 11 -16.95 18.64 -1.69
CA GLN A 11 -18.22 19.26 -1.28
C GLN A 11 -19.18 19.26 -2.47
N VAL A 12 -20.04 18.24 -2.44
CA VAL A 12 -21.16 17.98 -3.32
C VAL A 12 -22.04 19.23 -3.41
N ARG A 13 -21.96 19.94 -4.55
CA ARG A 13 -22.88 21.03 -4.91
C ARG A 13 -24.30 20.45 -5.12
N LYS A 14 -25.08 20.40 -4.04
CA LYS A 14 -26.54 20.44 -4.10
C LYS A 14 -26.97 21.90 -4.35
N ARG A 15 -27.32 22.23 -5.59
CA ARG A 15 -28.26 23.33 -5.87
C ARG A 15 -29.39 22.83 -6.75
N LEU A 16 -30.57 23.00 -6.17
CA LEU A 16 -31.93 22.68 -6.58
C LEU A 16 -32.39 23.60 -7.73
N ILE A 17 -33.20 23.05 -8.64
CA ILE A 17 -34.28 23.69 -9.44
C ILE A 17 -33.90 24.65 -10.58
N MET A 18 -34.09 24.22 -11.83
CA MET A 18 -35.25 24.54 -12.71
C MET A 18 -34.98 23.94 -14.11
N LEU A 19 -35.40 22.70 -14.37
CA LEU A 19 -36.55 22.37 -15.22
C LEU A 19 -36.72 23.28 -16.47
N ARG A 20 -36.21 22.82 -17.62
CA ARG A 20 -36.84 23.07 -18.92
C ARG A 20 -36.71 21.81 -19.78
N CYS A 21 -37.82 21.10 -19.86
CA CYS A 21 -38.00 19.87 -20.62
C CYS A 21 -38.09 20.19 -22.12
N THR A 22 -37.15 19.67 -22.91
CA THR A 22 -37.37 19.42 -24.34
C THR A 22 -36.54 18.22 -24.77
N GLY A 23 -37.20 17.19 -25.28
CA GLY A 23 -36.61 16.27 -26.26
C GLY A 23 -36.14 14.90 -25.75
N ILE A 24 -37.07 13.95 -25.70
CA ILE A 24 -37.01 12.57 -26.25
C ILE A 24 -35.60 11.95 -26.39
N MET A 25 -35.31 10.92 -25.59
CA MET A 25 -34.99 9.56 -26.07
C MET A 25 -34.67 8.67 -24.87
N ALA A 26 -35.36 7.53 -24.82
CA ALA A 26 -35.00 6.42 -23.96
C ALA A 26 -33.68 5.80 -24.42
N ALA A 27 -32.72 5.67 -23.51
CA ALA A 27 -31.63 4.71 -23.63
C ALA A 27 -31.11 4.38 -22.23
N THR A 28 -31.53 3.23 -21.73
CA THR A 28 -31.00 2.53 -20.57
C THR A 28 -29.50 2.28 -20.80
N MET A 29 -28.63 2.99 -20.07
CA MET A 29 -27.25 2.58 -19.86
C MET A 29 -26.96 2.59 -18.36
N LEU A 30 -27.03 1.40 -17.75
CA LEU A 30 -26.40 1.13 -16.47
C LEU A 30 -24.89 1.20 -16.67
N LEU A 31 -24.29 2.36 -16.44
CA LEU A 31 -22.85 2.49 -16.25
C LEU A 31 -22.53 1.98 -14.84
N LEU A 32 -22.14 0.70 -14.73
CA LEU A 32 -21.41 0.24 -13.55
C LEU A 32 -20.07 0.97 -13.53
N ALA A 33 -20.00 2.06 -12.77
CA ALA A 33 -18.73 2.65 -12.34
C ALA A 33 -18.04 1.67 -11.37
N GLY A 34 -17.32 0.70 -11.92
CA GLY A 34 -16.41 -0.13 -11.15
C GLY A 34 -15.20 0.69 -10.75
N CYS A 35 -15.18 1.22 -9.53
CA CYS A 35 -13.95 1.78 -8.95
C CYS A 35 -12.95 0.65 -8.71
N SER A 36 -12.05 0.41 -9.67
CA SER A 36 -10.88 -0.43 -9.46
C SER A 36 -9.90 0.37 -8.60
N HIS A 37 -9.98 0.20 -7.28
CA HIS A 37 -8.93 0.67 -6.37
C HIS A 37 -7.67 -0.12 -6.70
N HIS A 38 -6.72 0.52 -7.37
CA HIS A 38 -5.36 0.02 -7.48
C HIS A 38 -4.66 0.38 -6.16
N PRO A 39 -4.26 -0.58 -5.32
CA PRO A 39 -3.39 -0.26 -4.21
C PRO A 39 -2.02 0.05 -4.82
N GLU A 40 -1.73 1.35 -4.98
CA GLU A 40 -0.38 1.83 -5.21
C GLU A 40 0.49 1.33 -4.06
N ALA A 41 1.65 0.76 -4.40
CA ALA A 41 2.58 0.20 -3.43
C ALA A 41 2.92 1.28 -2.40
N SER A 42 2.48 1.09 -1.15
CA SER A 42 2.50 2.09 -0.10
C SER A 42 3.89 2.72 0.05
N GLU A 43 3.99 4.00 -0.28
CA GLU A 43 4.93 4.87 0.41
C GLU A 43 4.69 4.70 1.92
N ALA A 44 5.76 4.64 2.72
CA ALA A 44 5.64 4.50 4.17
C ALA A 44 4.83 5.68 4.72
N GLN A 45 3.53 5.46 4.92
CA GLN A 45 2.59 6.43 5.43
C GLN A 45 2.52 6.21 6.94
N CYS A 46 3.28 7.02 7.68
CA CYS A 46 3.07 7.16 9.12
C CYS A 46 1.63 7.62 9.37
N ALA A 47 1.02 7.20 10.49
CA ALA A 47 -0.34 7.58 10.82
C ALA A 47 -0.48 9.12 10.88
N SER A 48 -1.54 9.65 10.26
CA SER A 48 -1.86 11.08 10.33
C SER A 48 -2.11 11.48 11.78
N GLY A 49 -1.36 12.47 12.28
CA GLY A 49 -1.48 12.98 13.64
C GLY A 49 -0.26 12.76 14.54
N LEU A 50 0.77 12.05 14.08
CA LEU A 50 2.05 11.97 14.81
C LEU A 50 2.88 13.26 14.63
N PRO A 51 3.63 13.70 15.67
CA PRO A 51 4.67 14.69 15.50
C PRO A 51 5.66 14.30 14.41
N GLN A 52 6.17 15.28 13.66
CA GLN A 52 7.02 15.05 12.49
C GLN A 52 8.24 14.16 12.79
N ALA A 53 8.91 14.36 13.93
CA ALA A 53 10.06 13.56 14.33
C ALA A 53 9.68 12.07 14.53
N GLN A 54 8.55 11.79 15.17
CA GLN A 54 8.07 10.42 15.37
C GLN A 54 7.68 9.76 14.04
N CYS A 55 7.03 10.50 13.16
CA CYS A 55 6.72 10.03 11.81
C CYS A 55 8.02 9.67 11.04
N GLN A 56 9.07 10.49 11.16
CA GLN A 56 10.37 10.22 10.52
C GLN A 56 11.02 8.93 11.05
N ASP A 57 10.91 8.68 12.35
CA ASP A 57 11.46 7.46 12.96
C ASP A 57 10.67 6.21 12.54
N VAL A 58 9.34 6.27 12.50
CA VAL A 58 8.50 5.19 11.97
C VAL A 58 8.84 4.91 10.50
N ASN A 59 8.98 5.95 9.68
CA ASN A 59 9.33 5.80 8.27
C ASN A 59 10.73 5.21 8.08
N ARG A 60 11.70 5.59 8.93
CA ARG A 60 13.05 5.01 8.92
C ARG A 60 13.01 3.52 9.25
N TYR A 61 12.31 3.16 10.32
CA TYR A 61 12.10 1.77 10.72
C TYR A 61 11.48 0.93 9.59
N ILE A 62 10.41 1.42 8.95
CA ILE A 62 9.75 0.69 7.85
C ILE A 62 10.73 0.48 6.69
N ARG A 63 11.54 1.49 6.33
CA ARG A 63 12.55 1.36 5.27
C ARG A 63 13.62 0.32 5.62
N GLU A 64 14.10 0.32 6.85
CA GLU A 64 15.13 -0.64 7.31
C GLU A 64 14.61 -2.07 7.32
N VAL A 65 13.39 -2.29 7.82
CA VAL A 65 12.72 -3.60 7.77
C VAL A 65 12.51 -4.04 6.33
N ASN A 66 11.99 -3.18 5.46
CA ASN A 66 11.78 -3.50 4.05
C ASN A 66 13.10 -3.85 3.36
N ALA A 67 14.16 -3.08 3.60
CA ALA A 67 15.48 -3.39 3.08
C ALA A 67 15.98 -4.76 3.56
N SER A 68 15.75 -5.11 4.83
CA SER A 68 16.12 -6.44 5.36
C SER A 68 15.37 -7.58 4.68
N VAL A 69 14.06 -7.42 4.48
CA VAL A 69 13.25 -8.38 3.74
C VAL A 69 13.72 -8.53 2.29
N MET A 70 13.98 -7.42 1.61
CA MET A 70 14.32 -7.42 0.18
C MET A 70 15.73 -7.97 -0.10
N ARG A 71 16.67 -7.87 0.86
CA ARG A 71 18.00 -8.50 0.73
C ARG A 71 17.93 -10.02 0.53
N ASN A 72 16.92 -10.68 1.09
CA ASN A 72 16.71 -12.13 0.96
C ASN A 72 15.93 -12.53 -0.30
N PHE A 73 15.45 -11.54 -1.08
CA PHE A 73 14.64 -11.78 -2.26
C PHE A 73 15.53 -12.01 -3.49
N HIS A 74 16.13 -13.19 -3.55
CA HIS A 74 16.98 -13.59 -4.67
C HIS A 74 16.16 -14.01 -5.91
N ASN A 75 16.80 -13.94 -7.08
CA ASN A 75 16.22 -14.35 -8.37
C ASN A 75 14.97 -13.55 -8.78
N ALA A 76 14.89 -12.26 -8.40
CA ALA A 76 13.80 -11.35 -8.74
C ALA A 76 13.43 -11.35 -10.24
N LYS A 77 14.44 -11.48 -11.12
CA LYS A 77 14.29 -11.55 -12.59
C LYS A 77 13.34 -12.65 -13.08
N ASN A 78 13.17 -13.72 -12.32
CA ASN A 78 12.28 -14.83 -12.67
C ASN A 78 10.80 -14.48 -12.51
N TYR A 79 10.50 -13.34 -11.89
CA TYR A 79 9.15 -12.91 -11.53
C TYR A 79 8.79 -11.53 -12.11
N VAL A 80 9.49 -11.10 -13.17
CA VAL A 80 9.22 -9.81 -13.82
C VAL A 80 7.77 -9.75 -14.31
N GLY A 81 7.11 -8.61 -14.04
CA GLY A 81 5.71 -8.38 -14.40
C GLY A 81 4.70 -9.02 -13.45
N GLN A 82 5.14 -9.80 -12.47
CA GLN A 82 4.29 -10.32 -11.41
C GLN A 82 4.20 -9.33 -10.25
N ARG A 83 3.15 -9.46 -9.44
CA ARG A 83 2.98 -8.71 -8.20
C ARG A 83 2.52 -9.60 -7.06
N CYS A 84 3.02 -9.33 -5.87
CA CYS A 84 2.51 -9.89 -4.63
C CYS A 84 2.54 -8.85 -3.51
N LEU A 85 1.46 -8.78 -2.73
CA LEU A 85 1.40 -8.09 -1.45
C LEU A 85 1.49 -9.12 -0.33
N VAL A 86 2.32 -8.86 0.67
CA VAL A 86 2.48 -9.71 1.85
C VAL A 86 2.20 -8.90 3.10
N THR A 87 1.12 -9.22 3.82
CA THR A 87 0.83 -8.65 5.14
C THR A 87 1.48 -9.54 6.20
N ALA A 88 2.31 -8.97 7.06
CA ALA A 88 3.00 -9.70 8.11
C ALA A 88 2.99 -8.94 9.44
N GLN A 89 2.97 -9.70 10.54
CA GLN A 89 3.00 -9.17 11.90
C GLN A 89 4.34 -9.46 12.56
N ARG A 90 4.88 -8.48 13.29
CA ARG A 90 6.11 -8.69 14.06
C ARG A 90 5.84 -9.60 15.26
N ARG A 91 6.71 -10.58 15.47
CA ARG A 91 6.69 -11.51 16.61
C ARG A 91 7.51 -10.96 17.79
N PRO A 92 7.34 -11.53 19.01
CA PRO A 92 8.15 -11.15 20.17
C PRO A 92 9.67 -11.35 19.96
N ASP A 93 10.07 -12.37 19.19
CA ASP A 93 11.48 -12.65 18.89
C ASP A 93 12.09 -11.75 17.80
N GLY A 94 11.33 -10.76 17.32
CA GLY A 94 11.79 -9.79 16.33
C GLY A 94 11.65 -10.21 14.86
N ARG A 95 11.25 -11.45 14.58
CA ARG A 95 10.96 -11.92 13.23
C ARG A 95 9.53 -11.56 12.81
N TYR A 96 9.23 -11.69 11.52
CA TYR A 96 7.89 -11.45 11.00
C TYR A 96 7.17 -12.76 10.71
N ASN A 97 5.90 -12.85 11.12
CA ASN A 97 5.00 -13.93 10.75
C ASN A 97 4.07 -13.44 9.62
N VAL A 98 4.04 -14.16 8.50
CA VAL A 98 3.18 -13.79 7.37
C VAL A 98 1.74 -14.18 7.66
N MET A 99 0.83 -13.21 7.52
CA MET A 99 -0.61 -13.35 7.80
C MET A 99 -1.43 -13.55 6.53
N ARG A 100 -1.07 -12.84 5.46
CA ARG A 100 -1.81 -12.87 4.19
C ARG A 100 -0.88 -12.60 3.02
N THR A 101 -1.16 -13.24 1.89
CA THR A 101 -0.51 -12.97 0.61
C THR A 101 -1.56 -12.79 -0.49
N GLU A 102 -1.35 -11.82 -1.38
CA GLU A 102 -2.28 -11.51 -2.47
C GLU A 102 -1.52 -11.22 -3.76
N GLY A 103 -1.85 -11.92 -4.85
CA GLY A 103 -1.24 -11.71 -6.17
C GLY A 103 -0.85 -13.01 -6.86
N ASN A 104 0.22 -12.97 -7.65
CA ASN A 104 0.72 -14.14 -8.38
C ASN A 104 1.29 -15.18 -7.41
N GLU A 105 0.76 -16.40 -7.43
CA GLU A 105 1.06 -17.45 -6.45
C GLU A 105 2.56 -17.76 -6.33
N SER A 106 3.26 -17.95 -7.45
CA SER A 106 4.68 -18.30 -7.45
C SER A 106 5.57 -17.19 -6.89
N LEU A 107 5.28 -15.91 -7.20
CA LEU A 107 5.92 -14.77 -6.55
C LEU A 107 5.55 -14.68 -5.07
N CYS A 108 4.29 -14.91 -4.71
CA CYS A 108 3.85 -14.85 -3.32
C CYS A 108 4.52 -15.91 -2.43
N LEU A 109 4.73 -17.13 -2.94
CA LEU A 109 5.51 -18.15 -2.24
C LEU A 109 6.96 -17.69 -2.01
N LYS A 110 7.59 -17.08 -3.02
CA LYS A 110 8.96 -16.55 -2.88
C LYS A 110 9.02 -15.35 -1.92
N ALA A 111 8.05 -14.46 -2.00
CA ALA A 111 7.91 -13.30 -1.13
C ALA A 111 7.70 -13.73 0.34
N TRP A 112 6.85 -14.73 0.59
CA TRP A 112 6.66 -15.34 1.90
C TRP A 112 7.97 -15.83 2.48
N GLN A 113 8.76 -16.56 1.69
CA GLN A 113 10.08 -17.07 2.12
C GLN A 113 11.03 -15.92 2.46
N SER A 114 11.01 -14.83 1.68
CA SER A 114 11.85 -13.66 1.92
C SER A 114 11.51 -12.98 3.25
N VAL A 115 10.22 -12.75 3.53
CA VAL A 115 9.75 -12.16 4.78
C VAL A 115 10.05 -13.07 5.98
N SER A 116 9.71 -14.35 5.88
CA SER A 116 9.88 -15.32 6.98
C SER A 116 11.35 -15.62 7.31
N SER A 117 12.26 -15.50 6.33
CA SER A 117 13.69 -15.77 6.53
C SER A 117 14.49 -14.56 7.03
N ALA A 118 13.91 -13.36 7.00
CA ALA A 118 14.59 -12.16 7.44
C ALA A 118 14.87 -12.18 8.97
N ARG A 119 16.09 -11.76 9.31
CA ARG A 119 16.66 -11.77 10.66
C ARG A 119 17.20 -10.39 11.00
N ASP A 120 17.63 -10.23 12.25
CA ASP A 120 18.32 -9.04 12.75
C ASP A 120 17.55 -7.75 12.45
N MET A 121 16.22 -7.81 12.64
CA MET A 121 15.32 -6.69 12.38
C MET A 121 15.53 -5.59 13.42
N PRO A 122 15.46 -4.31 13.01
CA PRO A 122 15.52 -3.20 13.95
C PRO A 122 14.36 -3.28 14.96
N LEU A 123 14.57 -2.65 16.12
CA LEU A 123 13.50 -2.50 17.09
C LEU A 123 12.48 -1.46 16.59
N PRO A 124 11.16 -1.73 16.74
CA PRO A 124 10.14 -0.77 16.37
C PRO A 124 10.23 0.48 17.25
N PRO A 125 10.19 1.69 16.68
CA PRO A 125 10.01 2.90 17.47
C PRO A 125 8.59 2.93 18.07
N PRO A 126 8.34 3.81 19.06
CA PRO A 126 6.99 4.08 19.52
C PRO A 126 6.05 4.40 18.35
N HIS A 127 4.80 3.94 18.44
CA HIS A 127 3.77 4.16 17.41
C HIS A 127 4.03 3.46 16.06
N ALA A 128 5.05 2.61 15.94
CA ALA A 128 5.19 1.76 14.77
C ALA A 128 4.00 0.79 14.66
N PRO A 129 3.50 0.54 13.44
CA PRO A 129 2.40 -0.40 13.24
C PRO A 129 2.84 -1.83 13.58
N GLN A 130 1.92 -2.62 14.15
CA GLN A 130 2.17 -4.03 14.47
C GLN A 130 2.24 -4.91 13.21
N GLN A 131 1.52 -4.51 12.16
CA GLN A 131 1.49 -5.18 10.86
C GLN A 131 2.11 -4.28 9.80
N LEU A 132 2.89 -4.89 8.91
CA LEU A 132 3.46 -4.24 7.74
C LEU A 132 3.00 -4.96 6.48
N VAL A 133 2.90 -4.19 5.39
CA VAL A 133 2.65 -4.73 4.05
C VAL A 133 3.93 -4.58 3.24
N PHE A 134 4.41 -5.70 2.71
CA PHE A 134 5.56 -5.74 1.80
C PHE A 134 5.06 -5.92 0.37
N ALA A 135 5.41 -4.99 -0.50
CA ALA A 135 5.08 -5.07 -1.92
C ALA A 135 6.25 -5.65 -2.71
N PHE A 136 6.00 -6.75 -3.42
CA PHE A 136 6.94 -7.38 -4.34
C PHE A 136 6.41 -7.18 -5.75
N ALA A 137 7.14 -6.43 -6.57
CA ALA A 137 6.81 -6.20 -7.98
C ALA A 137 8.11 -6.03 -8.79
N PRO A 138 8.83 -7.13 -9.10
CA PRO A 138 10.11 -7.03 -9.80
C PRO A 138 9.95 -6.40 -11.18
N VAL A 139 10.75 -5.36 -11.42
CA VAL A 139 10.88 -4.70 -12.72
C VAL A 139 12.16 -5.16 -13.42
N ARG A 140 12.22 -4.95 -14.75
CA ARG A 140 13.38 -5.31 -15.58
C ARG A 140 14.58 -4.43 -15.25
#